data_AF-A0A2E4JPA7-F1
#
_entry.id   AF-A0A2E4JPA7-F1
#
_cell.length_a   1.000
_cell.length_b   1.000
_cell.length_c   1.000
_cell.angle_alpha   90.00
_cell.angle_beta   90.00
_cell.angle_gamma   90.00
#
_symmetry.space_group_name_H-M   'P 1'
#
loop_
_entity.id
_entity.type
_entity.pdbx_description
1 polymer ?
#
loop_
_entity_poly.entity_id
_entity_poly.type
_entity_poly.pdbx_seq_one_letter_code
_entity_poly.pdbx_strand_id
1 'polypeptide(L)'
;MKKLNVKSIAVWIPSDRVHTSLLEMGFSIFDTTTTVSDGKFWSKKLFIRHEERVSVSEEIGDVYPKDPVITICGSTNTINKIIGALD
;
A
#
# COMPACT_ATOMS: atom_id res chain seq x y z
N MET A 1 14.74 16.12 -11.27
CA MET A 1 13.65 15.32 -10.67
C MET A 1 13.69 13.91 -11.22
N LYS A 2 13.59 12.89 -10.36
CA LYS A 2 13.52 11.49 -10.79
C LYS A 2 12.11 11.22 -11.34
N LYS A 3 11.98 10.54 -12.49
CA LYS A 3 10.65 10.22 -13.05
C LYS A 3 9.97 9.19 -12.14
N LEU A 4 8.83 9.56 -11.58
CA LEU A 4 7.96 8.68 -10.80
C LEU A 4 6.87 8.12 -11.72
N ASN A 5 6.51 6.87 -11.51
CA ASN A 5 5.40 6.20 -12.16
C ASN A 5 4.37 5.77 -11.11
N VAL A 6 3.14 5.54 -11.56
CA VAL A 6 2.06 5.04 -10.70
C VAL A 6 1.73 3.61 -11.11
N LYS A 7 1.61 2.72 -10.13
CA LYS A 7 1.14 1.35 -10.30
C LYS A 7 0.18 1.01 -9.17
N SER A 8 -0.93 0.36 -9.49
CA SER A 8 -1.85 -0.19 -8.51
C SER A 8 -2.03 -1.68 -8.74
N ILE A 9 -2.04 -2.46 -7.66
CA ILE A 9 -2.18 -3.93 -7.66
C ILE A 9 -2.98 -4.37 -6.44
N ALA A 10 -3.76 -5.44 -6.59
CA ALA A 10 -4.22 -6.22 -5.45
C ALA A 10 -3.13 -7.24 -5.11
N VAL A 11 -2.89 -7.49 -3.82
CA VAL A 11 -1.90 -8.50 -3.37
C VAL A 11 -2.57 -9.57 -2.52
N TRP A 12 -2.12 -10.81 -2.67
CA TRP A 12 -2.67 -11.98 -1.97
C TRP A 12 -1.99 -12.24 -0.61
N ILE A 13 -1.68 -11.17 0.11
CA ILE A 13 -1.08 -11.26 1.46
C ILE A 13 -1.76 -10.27 2.40
N PRO A 14 -1.82 -10.58 3.71
CA PRO A 14 -2.44 -9.69 4.69
C PRO A 14 -1.80 -8.29 4.72
N SER A 15 -2.61 -7.26 4.96
CA SER A 15 -2.15 -5.87 5.00
C SER A 15 -0.99 -5.64 5.97
N ASP A 16 -0.97 -6.34 7.11
CA ASP A 16 0.14 -6.28 8.08
C ASP A 16 1.48 -6.78 7.53
N ARG A 17 1.48 -7.79 6.65
CA ARG A 17 2.71 -8.22 5.98
C ARG A 17 3.18 -7.16 4.98
N VAL A 18 2.26 -6.58 4.23
CA VAL A 18 2.56 -5.44 3.33
C VAL A 18 3.18 -4.28 4.12
N HIS A 19 2.57 -3.92 5.25
CA HIS A 19 3.07 -2.86 6.12
C HIS A 19 4.49 -3.14 6.59
N THR A 20 4.75 -4.36 7.06
CA THR A 20 6.08 -4.77 7.54
C THR A 20 7.12 -4.68 6.43
N SER A 21 6.83 -5.22 5.24
CA SER A 21 7.74 -5.15 4.09
C SER A 21 8.06 -3.71 3.69
N LEU A 22 7.08 -2.80 3.72
CA LEU A 22 7.30 -1.39 3.42
C LEU A 22 8.19 -0.70 4.47
N LEU A 23 7.98 -1.00 5.75
CA LEU A 23 8.83 -0.50 6.84
C LEU A 23 10.28 -0.99 6.70
N GLU A 24 10.48 -2.27 6.39
CA GLU A 24 11.82 -2.86 6.15
C GLU A 24 12.53 -2.22 4.94
N MET A 25 11.77 -1.79 3.94
CA MET A 25 12.29 -1.03 2.79
C MET A 25 12.59 0.45 3.12
N GLY A 26 12.38 0.88 4.36
CA GLY A 26 12.67 2.24 4.81
C GLY A 26 11.58 3.25 4.49
N PHE A 27 10.35 2.81 4.21
CA PHE A 27 9.20 3.71 4.23
C PHE A 27 8.75 3.95 5.68
N SER A 28 8.26 5.16 5.95
CA SER A 28 7.61 5.49 7.22
C SER A 28 6.11 5.65 7.03
N ILE A 29 5.33 5.33 8.06
CA ILE A 29 3.89 5.61 8.09
C ILE A 29 3.73 7.13 8.22
N PHE A 30 3.03 7.73 7.27
CA PHE A 30 2.71 9.16 7.29
C PHE A 30 1.31 9.42 7.83
N ASP A 31 0.33 8.63 7.40
CA ASP A 31 -1.06 8.82 7.78
C ASP A 31 -1.85 7.52 7.75
N THR A 32 -2.94 7.46 8.49
CA THR A 32 -3.93 6.37 8.47
C THR A 32 -5.33 6.97 8.52
N THR A 33 -6.18 6.56 7.59
CA THR A 33 -7.54 7.06 7.46
C THR A 33 -8.50 5.90 7.29
N THR A 34 -9.72 6.05 7.82
CA THR A 34 -10.84 5.16 7.53
C THR A 34 -11.86 5.91 6.69
N THR A 35 -12.26 5.34 5.57
CA THR A 35 -13.25 5.93 4.66
C THR A 35 -14.44 5.00 4.53
N VAL A 36 -15.64 5.57 4.42
CA VAL A 36 -16.86 4.83 4.09
C VAL A 36 -17.20 5.10 2.62
N SER A 37 -17.32 4.05 1.82
CA SER A 37 -17.76 4.12 0.42
C SER A 37 -18.71 2.96 0.14
N ASP A 38 -19.85 3.25 -0.48
CA ASP A 38 -20.82 2.23 -0.91
C ASP A 38 -21.26 1.27 0.22
N GLY A 39 -21.42 1.80 1.43
CA GLY A 39 -21.78 1.03 2.62
C GLY A 39 -20.66 0.14 3.19
N LYS A 40 -19.44 0.25 2.65
CA LYS A 40 -18.26 -0.49 3.07
C LYS A 40 -17.25 0.40 3.77
N PHE A 41 -16.55 -0.15 4.75
CA PHE A 41 -15.48 0.54 5.46
C PHE A 41 -14.14 0.16 4.84
N TRP A 42 -13.29 1.16 4.62
CA TRP A 42 -11.97 1.00 4.04
C TRP A 42 -10.93 1.58 4.99
N SER A 43 -9.96 0.77 5.38
CA SER A 43 -8.74 1.24 6.04
C SER A 43 -7.72 1.61 4.98
N LYS A 44 -7.15 2.80 5.06
CA LYS A 44 -6.09 3.26 4.17
C LYS A 44 -4.91 3.77 4.98
N LYS A 45 -3.72 3.21 4.72
CA LYS A 45 -2.46 3.66 5.32
C LYS A 45 -1.52 4.20 4.25
N LEU A 46 -0.97 5.38 4.49
CA LEU A 46 -0.03 6.06 3.60
C LEU A 46 1.39 5.94 4.14
N PHE A 47 2.28 5.47 3.28
CA PHE A 47 3.70 5.30 3.52
C PHE A 47 4.50 6.26 2.63
N ILE A 48 5.56 6.85 3.18
CA ILE A 48 6.43 7.78 2.44
C ILE A 48 7.90 7.41 2.58
N ARG A 49 8.67 7.63 1.50
CA ARG A 49 10.13 7.54 1.50
C ARG A 49 10.68 8.54 0.50
N HIS A 50 11.25 9.63 0.99
CA HIS A 50 11.61 10.80 0.18
C HIS A 50 10.41 11.30 -0.64
N GLU A 51 10.50 11.29 -1.97
CA GLU A 51 9.41 11.70 -2.88
C GLU A 51 8.45 10.55 -3.24
N GLU A 52 8.80 9.31 -2.87
CA GLU A 52 8.01 8.11 -3.18
C GLU A 52 6.91 7.90 -2.14
N ARG A 53 5.75 7.44 -2.60
CA ARG A 53 4.56 7.24 -1.77
C ARG A 53 3.94 5.88 -2.06
N VAL A 54 3.47 5.20 -1.03
CA VAL A 54 2.73 3.93 -1.16
C VAL A 54 1.49 4.02 -0.31
N SER A 55 0.31 3.75 -0.86
CA SER A 55 -0.90 3.61 -0.06
C SER A 55 -1.38 2.17 -0.09
N VAL A 56 -1.63 1.61 1.10
CA VAL A 56 -2.24 0.29 1.28
C VAL A 56 -3.68 0.51 1.70
N SER A 57 -4.62 -0.06 0.95
CA SER A 57 -6.06 0.07 1.21
C SER A 57 -6.67 -1.32 1.38
N GLU A 58 -7.46 -1.52 2.42
CA GLU A 58 -8.10 -2.80 2.74
C GLU A 58 -9.55 -2.55 3.14
N GLU A 59 -10.46 -3.36 2.62
CA GLU A 59 -11.86 -3.37 3.06
C GLU A 59 -11.95 -4.06 4.44
N ILE A 60 -12.57 -3.39 5.40
CA ILE A 60 -12.71 -3.87 6.79
C ILE A 60 -14.19 -4.03 7.16
N GLY A 61 -14.45 -4.85 8.18
CA GLY A 61 -15.82 -5.08 8.70
C GLY A 61 -16.56 -6.26 8.07
N ASP A 62 -15.94 -6.97 7.11
CA ASP A 62 -16.40 -8.29 6.65
C ASP A 62 -15.80 -9.39 7.56
N VAL A 63 -16.43 -10.57 7.58
CA VAL A 63 -16.00 -11.74 8.38
C VAL A 63 -14.63 -12.25 7.93
N TYR A 64 -14.29 -12.02 6.66
CA TYR A 64 -13.00 -12.36 6.07
C TYR A 64 -12.32 -11.11 5.50
N PRO A 65 -11.05 -10.83 5.86
CA PRO A 65 -10.32 -9.71 5.28
C PRO A 65 -10.20 -9.90 3.76
N LYS A 66 -10.36 -8.80 3.01
CA LYS A 66 -10.16 -8.78 1.56
C LYS A 66 -8.69 -8.54 1.24
N ASP A 67 -8.27 -8.99 0.07
CA ASP A 67 -6.94 -8.71 -0.45
C ASP A 67 -6.68 -7.20 -0.51
N PRO A 68 -5.63 -6.69 0.14
CA PRO A 68 -5.36 -5.27 0.14
C PRO A 68 -4.93 -4.80 -1.26
N VAL A 69 -5.36 -3.59 -1.59
CA VAL A 69 -4.96 -2.89 -2.80
C VAL A 69 -3.84 -1.92 -2.46
N ILE A 70 -2.73 -2.04 -3.17
CA ILE A 70 -1.55 -1.20 -2.99
C ILE A 70 -1.40 -0.30 -4.20
N THR A 71 -1.33 1.01 -3.96
CA THR A 71 -0.97 1.99 -4.97
C THR A 71 0.42 2.55 -4.67
N ILE A 72 1.33 2.46 -5.63
CA ILE A 72 2.72 2.86 -5.53
C ILE A 72 2.93 4.04 -6.48
N CYS A 73 3.41 5.16 -5.96
CA CYS A 73 3.97 6.27 -6.72
C CYS A 73 5.47 6.33 -6.46
N GLY A 74 6.27 5.82 -7.39
CA GLY A 74 7.69 5.59 -7.16
C GLY A 74 8.49 5.45 -8.45
N SER A 75 9.81 5.36 -8.32
CA SER A 75 10.67 5.00 -9.44
C SER A 75 10.39 3.56 -9.90
N THR A 76 10.68 3.25 -11.17
CA THR A 76 10.49 1.89 -11.71
C THR A 76 11.20 0.82 -10.88
N ASN A 77 12.40 1.12 -10.38
CA ASN A 77 13.14 0.23 -9.49
C ASN A 77 12.40 -0.04 -8.17
N THR A 78 11.85 1.01 -7.55
CA THR A 78 11.06 0.86 -6.31
C THR A 78 9.79 0.06 -6.56
N ILE A 79 9.07 0.34 -7.64
CA ILE A 79 7.86 -0.42 -8.01
C ILE A 79 8.19 -1.90 -8.15
N ASN A 80 9.23 -2.25 -8.92
CA ASN A 80 9.61 -3.64 -9.13
C ASN A 80 10.07 -4.33 -7.83
N LYS A 81 10.81 -3.62 -6.97
CA LYS A 81 11.23 -4.14 -5.66
C LYS A 81 10.05 -4.42 -4.74
N ILE A 82 9.07 -3.50 -4.69
CA ILE A 82 7.87 -3.70 -3.88
C ILE A 82 7.08 -4.88 -4.43
N ILE A 83 6.83 -4.94 -5.74
CA ILE A 83 6.10 -6.06 -6.36
C ILE A 83 6.78 -7.40 -6.05
N GLY A 84 8.09 -7.51 -6.31
CA GLY A 84 8.82 -8.76 -6.08
C GLY A 84 8.99 -9.16 -4.61
N ALA A 85 8.62 -8.31 -3.65
CA ALA A 85 8.59 -8.64 -2.22
C ALA A 85 7.18 -8.97 -1.71
N LEU A 86 6.16 -8.78 -2.54
CA LEU A 86 4.75 -9.00 -2.21
C LEU A 86 4.09 -10.08 -3.08
N ASP A 87 4.77 -10.55 -4.13
CA ASP A 87 4.54 -11.83 -4.81
C ASP A 87 5.04 -13.02 -3.97
#